data_AF-A0A524NYV1-F1
#
_entry.id   AF-A0A524NYV1-F1
#
_cell.length_a   1.000
_cell.length_b   1.000
_cell.length_c   1.000
_cell.angle_alpha   90.00
_cell.angle_beta   90.00
_cell.angle_gamma   90.00
#
_symmetry.space_group_name_H-M   'P 1'
#
loop_
_entity.id
_entity.type
_entity.pdbx_description
1 polymer ?
#
loop_
_entity_poly.entity_id
_entity_poly.type
_entity_poly.pdbx_seq_one_letter_code
_entity_poly.pdbx_strand_id
1 'polypeptide(L)' 'MCSEFADLFISNLRAGGISGHRISGYAIDLDHLDLGRQAWCEYFSPRLGYIQCDPTLRFLRGISTQHVCRKILGVNHD' A
#
# COMPACT_ATOMS: atom_id res chain seq x y z
N MET A 1 -6.18 -10.73 7.08
CA MET A 1 -6.36 -11.09 5.65
C MET A 1 -5.63 -10.12 4.72
N CYS A 2 -6.01 -8.84 4.60
CA CYS A 2 -5.29 -7.90 3.71
C CYS A 2 -3.79 -7.73 4.04
N SER A 3 -3.42 -7.80 5.32
CA SER A 3 -2.02 -7.77 5.76
C SER A 3 -1.20 -8.94 5.24
N GLU A 4 -1.75 -10.16 5.29
CA GLU A 4 -1.04 -11.38 4.87
C GLU A 4 -0.81 -11.39 3.35
N PHE A 5 -1.79 -10.93 2.56
CA PHE A 5 -1.63 -10.74 1.13
C PHE A 5 -0.58 -9.67 0.80
N ALA A 6 -0.59 -8.55 1.53
CA ALA A 6 0.41 -7.50 1.35
C ALA A 6 1.82 -8.00 1.69
N ASP A 7 1.99 -8.72 2.81
CA ASP A 7 3.26 -9.29 3.23
C ASP A 7 3.79 -10.32 2.23
N LEU A 8 2.92 -11.20 1.71
CA LEU A 8 3.29 -12.16 0.67
C LEU A 8 3.74 -11.47 -0.62
N PHE A 9 3.00 -10.43 -1.04
CA PHE A 9 3.33 -9.68 -2.26
C PHE A 9 4.67 -8.95 -2.14
N ILE A 10 4.93 -8.27 -1.02
CA ILE A 10 6.23 -7.63 -0.75
C ILE A 10 7.36 -8.66 -0.70
N SER A 11 7.11 -9.82 -0.10
CA SER A 11 8.10 -10.89 -0.05
C SER A 11 8.49 -11.38 -1.45
N ASN A 12 7.50 -11.55 -2.33
CA ASN A 12 7.74 -11.95 -3.73
C ASN A 12 8.49 -10.86 -4.52
N LEU A 13 8.12 -9.58 -4.35
CA LEU A 13 8.84 -8.46 -4.97
C LEU A 13 10.32 -8.42 -4.56
N ARG A 14 10.59 -8.59 -3.26
CA ARG A 14 11.96 -8.60 -2.74
C ARG A 14 12.76 -9.79 -3.24
N ALA A 15 12.13 -10.97 -3.37
CA ALA A 15 12.76 -12.12 -4.01
C ALA A 15 13.15 -11.85 -5.47
N GLY A 16 12.37 -11.02 -6.18
CA GLY A 16 12.68 -10.52 -7.53
C GLY A 16 13.62 -9.32 -7.59
N GLY A 17 14.21 -8.88 -6.48
CA GLY A 17 15.12 -7.73 -6.42
C GLY A 17 14.42 -6.37 -6.50
N ILE A 18 13.09 -6.31 -6.32
CA ILE A 18 12.32 -5.07 -6.33
C ILE A 18 12.12 -4.60 -4.89
N SER A 19 12.58 -3.38 -4.59
CA SER A 19 12.34 -2.74 -3.29
C SER A 19 10.85 -2.43 -3.13
N GLY A 20 10.32 -2.73 -1.95
CA GLY A 20 8.94 -2.42 -1.59
C GLY A 20 8.68 -2.56 -0.10
N HIS A 21 7.59 -1.94 0.36
CA HIS A 21 7.14 -1.99 1.74
C HIS A 21 5.62 -2.05 1.85
N ARG A 22 5.16 -2.61 2.96
CA ARG A 22 3.74 -2.65 3.32
C ARG A 22 3.32 -1.30 3.86
N ILE A 23 2.14 -0.83 3.45
CA ILE A 23 1.44 0.31 4.01
C ILE A 23 0.26 -0.20 4.83
N SER A 24 0.00 0.44 5.97
CA SER A 24 -1.18 0.21 6.80
C SER A 24 -1.97 1.50 6.93
N GLY A 25 -3.28 1.40 6.80
CA GLY A 25 -4.17 2.55 6.83
C GLY A 25 -5.62 2.13 6.91
N TYR A 26 -6.48 2.97 6.34
CA TYR A 26 -7.92 2.74 6.29
C TYR A 26 -8.42 2.80 4.85
N ALA A 27 -9.38 1.96 4.53
CA ALA A 27 -10.18 2.06 3.32
C ALA A 27 -11.57 2.57 3.68
N ILE A 28 -12.08 3.52 2.90
CA ILE A 28 -13.45 4.04 3.04
C ILE A 28 -14.38 3.16 2.23
N ASP A 29 -15.31 2.50 2.91
CA ASP A 29 -16.46 1.85 2.27
C ASP A 29 -17.56 2.91 2.07
N LEU A 30 -17.82 3.29 0.82
CA LEU A 30 -18.81 4.31 0.49
C LEU A 30 -20.26 3.80 0.55
N ASP A 31 -20.45 2.48 0.41
CA ASP A 31 -21.79 1.89 0.44
C ASP A 31 -22.32 1.82 1.88
N HIS A 32 -21.42 1.60 2.83
CA HIS A 32 -21.74 1.50 4.27
C HIS A 32 -21.29 2.71 5.10
N LEU A 33 -20.62 3.68 4.48
CA LEU A 33 -20.03 4.87 5.13
C LEU A 33 -19.12 4.51 6.32
N ASP A 34 -18.35 3.43 6.19
CA ASP A 34 -17.50 2.90 7.27
C ASP A 34 -16.00 2.96 6.91
N LEU A 35 -15.15 2.95 7.94
CA LEU A 35 -13.69 2.92 7.84
C LEU A 35 -13.17 1.52 8.19
N GLY A 36 -12.85 0.74 7.16
CA GLY A 36 -12.21 -0.56 7.31
C GLY A 36 -10.70 -0.42 7.48
N ARG A 37 -10.08 -1.17 8.40
CA ARG A 37 -8.62 -1.30 8.45
C ARG A 37 -8.13 -2.02 7.19
N GLN A 38 -7.16 -1.42 6.50
CA GLN A 38 -6.61 -1.98 5.26
C GLN A 38 -5.08 -1.96 5.27
N ALA A 39 -4.50 -2.94 4.59
CA ALA A 39 -3.07 -2.99 4.30
C ALA A 39 -2.85 -3.28 2.81
N TRP A 40 -1.90 -2.57 2.22
CA TRP A 40 -1.53 -2.68 0.82
C TRP A 40 -0.02 -2.47 0.65
N CYS A 41 0.44 -2.31 -0.59
CA CYS A 41 1.85 -2.35 -0.94
C CYS A 41 2.30 -1.08 -1.67
N GLU A 42 3.55 -0.71 -1.48
CA GLU A 42 4.26 0.25 -2.32
C GLU A 42 5.57 -0.37 -2.81
N TYR A 43 5.87 -0.23 -4.10
CA TYR A 43 7.08 -0.77 -4.71
C TYR A 43 7.79 0.26 -5.58
N PHE A 44 9.11 0.10 -5.73
CA PHE A 44 9.92 1.02 -6.51
C PHE A 44 10.00 0.58 -7.98
N SER A 45 9.66 1.50 -8.88
CA SER A 45 9.91 1.38 -10.31
C SER A 45 11.02 2.37 -10.71
N PRO A 46 12.12 1.93 -11.34
CA PRO A 46 13.19 2.83 -11.77
C PRO A 46 12.73 3.95 -12.71
N ARG A 47 11.63 3.72 -13.46
CA ARG A 47 11.09 4.69 -14.42
C ARG A 47 10.11 5.68 -13.78
N LEU A 48 9.43 5.29 -12.70
CA LEU A 48 8.25 6.00 -12.19
C LEU A 48 8.34 6.36 -10.69
N GLY A 49 9.38 5.92 -10.00
CA GLY A 49 9.50 6.06 -8.55
C GLY A 49 8.64 5.05 -7.80
N TYR A 50 8.24 5.40 -6.57
CA TYR A 50 7.40 4.54 -5.74
C TYR A 50 5.95 4.54 -6.23
N ILE A 51 5.39 3.35 -6.42
CA ILE A 51 4.04 3.11 -6.91
C ILE A 51 3.29 2.30 -5.86
N GLN A 52 2.12 2.78 -5.46
CA GLN A 52 1.21 2.01 -4.60
C GLN A 52 0.36 1.05 -5.42
N CYS A 53 0.06 -0.11 -4.82
CA CYS A 53 -0.79 -1.15 -5.37
C CYS A 53 -1.51 -1.89 -4.23
N ASP A 54 -2.74 -2.32 -4.46
CA ASP A 54 -3.50 -3.16 -3.53
C ASP A 54 -3.72 -4.55 -4.14
N PRO A 55 -2.89 -5.55 -3.79
CA PRO A 55 -3.04 -6.91 -4.28
C PRO A 55 -4.32 -7.59 -3.77
N THR A 56 -4.85 -7.18 -2.61
CA THR A 56 -6.09 -7.72 -2.03
C THR A 56 -7.30 -7.34 -2.88
N LEU A 57 -7.27 -6.14 -3.46
CA LEU A 57 -8.33 -5.60 -4.32
C LEU A 57 -7.99 -5.72 -5.82
N ARG A 58 -6.98 -6.52 -6.19
CA ARG A 58 -6.51 -6.75 -7.58
C ARG A 58 -6.02 -5.50 -8.31
N PHE A 59 -5.69 -4.43 -7.59
CA PHE A 59 -5.08 -3.22 -8.17
C PHE A 59 -3.56 -3.37 -8.18
N LEU A 60 -3.01 -3.83 -9.31
CA LEU A 60 -1.55 -3.99 -9.48
C LEU A 60 -0.81 -2.69 -9.84
N ARG A 61 -1.56 -1.63 -10.15
CA ARG A 61 -1.03 -0.30 -10.44
C ARG A 61 -2.02 0.76 -9.96
N GLY A 62 -1.66 1.48 -8.91
CA GLY A 62 -2.51 2.45 -8.24
C GLY A 62 -3.26 1.84 -7.07
N ILE A 63 -3.86 2.71 -6.27
CA ILE A 63 -4.81 2.40 -5.21
C ILE A 63 -6.17 2.94 -5.64
N SER A 64 -7.28 2.29 -5.26
CA SER A 64 -8.57 2.97 -5.38
C SER A 64 -8.52 4.25 -4.55
N THR A 65 -9.18 5.31 -4.99
CA THR A 65 -9.26 6.64 -4.35
C THR A 65 -9.78 6.63 -2.90
N GLN A 66 -10.02 5.46 -2.33
CA GLN A 66 -10.59 5.21 -1.01
C GLN A 66 -9.55 4.88 0.07
N HIS A 67 -8.24 4.90 -0.25
CA HIS A 67 -7.18 4.58 0.72
C HIS A 67 -6.66 5.83 1.43
N VAL A 68 -6.75 5.84 2.76
CA VAL A 68 -6.16 6.86 3.62
C VAL A 68 -4.86 6.31 4.21
N CYS A 69 -3.73 6.85 3.73
CA CYS A 69 -2.40 6.52 4.27
C CYS A 69 -2.14 7.31 5.56
N ARG A 70 -1.61 6.66 6.60
CA ARG A 70 -0.94 7.40 7.68
C ARG A 70 0.47 7.78 7.19
N LYS A 71 0.67 9.03 6.76
CA LYS A 71 2.01 9.56 6.47
C LYS A 71 2.56 10.23 7.72
N ILE A 72 3.57 9.63 8.35
CA ILE A 72 4.40 10.35 9.33
C ILE A 72 5.32 11.24 8.49
N LEU A 73 4.98 12.52 8.37
CA LEU A 73 5.92 13.52 7.89
C LEU A 73 7.02 13.61 8.96
N GLY A 74 8.26 13.28 8.61
CA GLY A 74 9.39 13.51 9.50
C GLY A 74 9.39 14.99 9.89
N VAL A 75 9.43 15.26 11.20
CA VAL A 75 9.73 16.59 11.71
C VAL A 75 11.18 16.84 11.32
N ASN A 76 11.42 17.77 10.41
CA ASN A 76 12.76 18.28 10.15
C ASN A 76 13.23 18.95 11.45
N HIS A 77 14.15 18.30 12.16
CA HIS A 77 14.98 18.98 13.14
C HIS A 77 16.13 19.62 12.38
N ASP A 78 15.99 20.93 12.13
CA ASP A 78 17.11 21.84 11.94
C ASP A 78 17.73 22.18 13.31
#